data_AF-A0A5K0XG40-F1
#
_entry.id   AF-A0A5K0XG40-F1
#
_cell.length_a   1.000
_cell.length_b   1.000
_cell.length_c   1.000
_cell.angle_alpha   90.00
_cell.angle_beta   90.00
_cell.angle_gamma   90.00
#
_symmetry.space_group_name_H-M   'P 1'
#
loop_
_entity.id
_entity.type
_entity.pdbx_description
1 polymer ?
#
loop_
_entity_poly.entity_id
_entity_poly.type
_entity_poly.pdbx_seq_one_letter_code
_entity_poly.pdbx_strand_id
1 'polypeptide(L)' 'HGRSVCVLCALLVALGVADNCKEAEKIVRKRRPSICLNSLHHGSLEEWSRCRISSQKGGTGVSYMMTKETKD' A
#
# COMPACT_ATOMS: atom_id res chain seq x y z
N HIS A 1 -0.18 18.32 1.98
CA HIS A 1 -1.36 17.62 2.52
C HIS A 1 -1.50 16.15 2.06
N GLY A 2 -0.54 15.57 1.33
CA GLY A 2 -0.65 14.18 0.81
C GLY A 2 0.11 13.10 1.58
N ARG A 3 0.79 13.42 2.69
CA ARG A 3 1.63 12.46 3.43
C ARG A 3 0.83 11.31 4.06
N SER A 4 -0.28 11.64 4.71
CA SER A 4 -1.18 10.64 5.32
C SER A 4 -1.77 9.68 4.28
N VAL A 5 -1.98 10.18 3.06
CA VAL A 5 -2.51 9.38 1.94
C VAL A 5 -1.46 8.45 1.39
N CYS A 6 -0.20 8.89 1.35
CA CYS A 6 0.93 8.04 1.00
C CYS A 6 1.01 6.81 1.94
N VAL A 7 0.91 7.04 3.25
CA VAL A 7 0.88 5.96 4.26
C VAL A 7 -0.35 5.06 4.08
N LEU A 8 -1.52 5.65 3.84
CA LEU A 8 -2.74 4.88 3.62
C LEU A 8 -2.68 4.01 2.35
N CYS A 9 -2.12 4.53 1.26
CA CYS A 9 -1.92 3.76 0.04
C CYS A 9 -0.96 2.59 0.25
N ALA A 10 0.16 2.82 0.95
CA ALA A 10 1.08 1.76 1.32
C ALA A 10 0.40 0.69 2.19
N LEU A 11 -0.45 1.09 3.14
CA LEU A 11 -1.20 0.18 3.99
C LEU A 11 -2.21 -0.67 3.19
N LEU A 12 -2.96 -0.06 2.27
CA LEU A 12 -3.92 -0.79 1.43
C LEU A 12 -3.24 -1.83 0.54
N VAL A 13 -2.10 -1.47 -0.05
CA VAL A 13 -1.27 -2.44 -0.80
C VAL A 13 -0.70 -3.49 0.14
N ALA A 14 -0.33 -3.09 1.35
CA ALA A 14 0.28 -4.00 2.30
C ALA A 14 -0.67 -5.12 2.75
N LEU A 15 -1.95 -4.76 2.93
CA LEU A 15 -3.04 -5.65 3.33
C LEU A 15 -3.63 -6.45 2.16
N GLY A 16 -3.16 -6.23 0.92
CA GLY A 16 -3.70 -6.90 -0.27
C GLY A 16 -5.09 -6.40 -0.68
N VAL A 17 -5.53 -5.25 -0.16
CA VAL A 17 -6.78 -4.58 -0.57
C VAL A 17 -6.62 -3.93 -1.94
N ALA A 18 -5.39 -3.55 -2.31
CA ALA A 18 -5.04 -3.03 -3.61
C ALA A 18 -3.79 -3.73 -4.16
N ASP A 19 -3.79 -4.06 -5.44
CA ASP A 19 -2.65 -4.74 -6.08
C ASP A 19 -1.43 -3.83 -6.25
N ASN A 20 -1.65 -2.52 -6.33
CA ASN A 20 -0.59 -1.53 -6.53
C ASN A 20 -1.00 -0.15 -5.98
N CYS A 21 -0.01 0.73 -5.86
CA CYS A 21 -0.17 2.07 -5.30
C CYS A 21 -1.19 2.94 -6.05
N LYS A 22 -1.38 2.69 -7.36
CA LYS A 22 -2.34 3.43 -8.20
C LYS A 22 -3.78 3.01 -7.94
N GLU A 23 -4.04 1.71 -7.77
CA GLU A 23 -5.35 1.22 -7.34
C GLU A 23 -5.68 1.66 -5.92
N ALA A 24 -4.70 1.65 -5.01
CA ALA A 24 -4.86 2.15 -3.66
C ALA A 24 -5.27 3.64 -3.65
N GLU A 25 -4.64 4.48 -4.47
CA GLU A 25 -4.99 5.89 -4.58
C GLU A 25 -6.41 6.09 -5.12
N LYS A 26 -6.84 5.31 -6.12
CA LYS A 26 -8.23 5.36 -6.61
C LYS A 26 -9.22 5.06 -5.49
N ILE A 27 -8.94 4.08 -4.63
CA ILE A 27 -9.78 3.74 -3.48
C ILE A 27 -9.86 4.92 -2.51
N VAL A 28 -8.72 5.53 -2.16
CA VAL A 28 -8.70 6.68 -1.26
C VAL A 28 -9.44 7.87 -1.85
N ARG A 29 -9.27 8.14 -3.15
CA ARG A 29 -9.89 9.28 -3.84
C ARG A 29 -11.41 9.16 -3.93
N LYS A 30 -11.97 7.95 -4.00
CA LYS A 30 -13.43 7.72 -3.88
C LYS A 30 -14.00 8.21 -2.54
N ARG A 31 -13.21 8.17 -1.46
CA ARG A 31 -13.60 8.63 -0.12
C ARG A 31 -13.17 10.07 0.18
N ARG A 32 -12.08 10.53 -0.44
CA ARG A 32 -11.48 11.86 -0.24
C ARG A 32 -11.12 12.49 -1.60
N PRO A 33 -12.10 13.03 -2.34
CA PRO A 33 -11.91 13.45 -3.75
C PRO A 33 -10.97 14.64 -3.92
N SER A 34 -10.82 15.50 -2.90
CA SER A 34 -9.95 16.68 -2.94
C SER A 34 -8.46 16.36 -2.73
N ILE A 35 -8.11 15.09 -2.50
CA ILE A 35 -6.75 14.67 -2.27
C ILE A 35 -6.12 14.23 -3.58
N CYS A 36 -4.89 14.69 -3.80
CA CYS A 36 -4.05 14.29 -4.92
C CYS A 36 -2.65 13.95 -4.40
N LEU A 37 -2.09 12.81 -4.79
CA LEU A 37 -0.67 12.55 -4.62
C LEU A 37 0.12 13.30 -5.70
N ASN A 38 1.24 13.91 -5.32
CA ASN A 38 2.13 14.55 -6.27
C ASN A 38 3.22 13.54 -6.69
N SER A 39 4.00 13.91 -7.70
CA SER A 39 5.09 13.08 -8.23
C SER A 39 6.06 12.57 -7.16
N LEU A 40 6.36 13.38 -6.14
CA LEU A 40 7.23 12.98 -5.04
C LEU A 40 6.64 11.80 -4.23
N HIS A 41 5.36 11.88 -3.87
CA HIS A 41 4.71 10.78 -3.14
C HIS A 41 4.64 9.49 -3.97
N HIS A 42 4.39 9.61 -5.28
CA HIS A 42 4.43 8.46 -6.19
C HIS A 42 5.80 7.80 -6.20
N GLY A 43 6.87 8.58 -6.33
CA GLY A 43 8.24 8.05 -6.29
C GLY A 43 8.56 7.33 -4.99
N SER A 44 8.14 7.88 -3.84
CA SER A 44 8.32 7.21 -2.54
C SER A 44 7.54 5.89 -2.43
N LEU A 45 6.31 5.84 -2.96
CA LEU A 45 5.48 4.63 -2.96
C LEU A 45 6.04 3.53 -3.87
N GLU A 46 6.57 3.90 -5.02
CA GLU A 46 7.23 2.95 -5.93
C GLU A 46 8.50 2.37 -5.32
N GLU A 47 9.34 3.21 -4.70
CA GLU A 47 10.54 2.74 -4.02
C GLU A 47 10.20 1.79 -2.87
N TRP A 48 9.24 2.17 -2.02
CA TRP A 48 8.73 1.29 -0.98
C TRP A 48 8.23 -0.05 -1.53
N SER A 49 7.47 -0.03 -2.63
CA SER A 49 6.95 -1.24 -3.26
C SER A 49 8.06 -2.15 -3.77
N ARG A 50 9.16 -1.58 -4.30
CA ARG A 50 10.34 -2.34 -4.73
C ARG A 50 11.08 -2.98 -3.55
N CYS A 51 11.28 -2.22 -2.46
CA CYS A 51 11.90 -2.75 -1.25
C CYS A 51 11.11 -3.94 -0.68
N ARG A 52 9.76 -3.89 -0.75
CA ARG A 52 8.88 -4.98 -0.32
C ARG A 52 9.09 -6.26 -1.12
N ILE A 53 9.19 -6.16 -2.45
CA ILE A 53 9.43 -7.30 -3.35
C ILE A 53 10.84 -7.88 -3.13
N SER A 54 11.84 -7.01 -2.94
CA SER A 54 13.21 -7.42 -2.63
C SER A 54 13.31 -8.15 -1.29
N SER A 55 12.62 -7.65 -0.25
CA SER A 55 12.55 -8.28 1.07
C SER A 55 11.82 -9.63 1.08
N GLN A 56 11.01 -9.93 0.05
CA GLN A 56 10.42 -11.27 -0.12
C GLN A 56 11.39 -12.28 -0.76
N LYS A 57 12.48 -11.83 -1.39
CA LYS A 57 13.49 -12.69 -2.05
C LYS A 57 14.71 -13.05 -1.19
N GLY A 58 14.97 -12.32 -0.11
CA GLY A 58 16.04 -12.62 0.86
C GLY A 58 15.44 -13.03 2.20
N GLY A 59 15.60 -14.30 2.59
CA GLY A 59 14.90 -14.91 3.70
C GLY A 59 14.93 -14.14 5.02
N THR A 60 13.76 -13.67 5.45
CA THR A 60 13.18 -13.85 6.79
C THR A 60 11.82 -13.18 6.74
N GLY A 61 10.78 -14.01 6.72
CA GLY A 61 9.42 -13.53 6.72
C GLY A 61 9.19 -12.63 7.92
N VAL A 62 8.81 -11.39 7.65
CA VAL A 62 7.93 -10.67 8.55
C VAL A 62 6.58 -11.37 8.47
N SER A 63 6.52 -12.51 9.17
CA SER A 63 5.32 -13.19 9.60
C SER A 63 4.56 -12.21 10.50
N TYR A 64 3.61 -11.49 9.91
CA TYR A 64 2.50 -10.90 10.66
C TYR A 64 1.20 -11.41 10.05
N MET A 65 0.80 -12.56 10.59
CA MET A 65 -0.56 -12.87 11.02
C MET A 65 -1.67 -12.04 10.37
N MET A 66 -2.28 -12.60 9.33
CA MET A 66 -3.73 -12.56 9.18
C MET A 66 -4.20 -13.99 9.00
N THR A 67 -4.65 -14.56 10.12
CA THR A 67 -5.43 -15.78 10.14
C THR A 67 -6.61 -15.60 9.20
N LYS A 68 -6.69 -16.50 8.22
CA LYS A 68 -7.94 -16.75 7.52
C LYS A 68 -8.84 -17.48 8.51
N GLU A 69 -9.82 -16.79 9.06
CA GLU A 69 -11.03 -17.45 9.55
C GLU A 69 -12.15 -17.12 8.58
N THR A 70 -12.29 -17.99 7.57
CA THR A 70 -13.59 -18.32 7.00
C THR A 70 -14.35 -19.11 8.04
N LYS A 71 -15.54 -18.64 8.43
CA LYS A 71 -16.53 -19.51 9.05
C LYS A 71 -17.92 -19.12 8.56
N ASP A 72 -18.50 -20.13 7.92
CA ASP A 72 -19.86 -20.41 7.44
C ASP A 72 -20.94 -19.32 7.56
#